data_AF-A0A4Y9S826-F1
#
_entry.id   AF-A0A4Y9S826-F1
#
_cell.length_a   1.000
_cell.length_b   1.000
_cell.length_c   1.000
_cell.angle_alpha   90.00
_cell.angle_beta   90.00
_cell.angle_gamma   90.00
#
_symmetry.space_group_name_H-M   'P 1'
#
loop_
_entity.id
_entity.type
_entity.pdbx_description
1 polymer ?
#
loop_
_entity_poly.entity_id
_entity_poly.type
_entity_poly.pdbx_seq_one_letter_code
_entity_poly.pdbx_strand_id
1 'polypeptide(L)'
;MFEFLFKRQGDKPDGTGAEPQADQPAAPGPTPREQQAALLSQLAGNEQAAADFILHSEFSDLRLAAAEHVHSPEHLERVYNAIRNTDRRVAKLMHGRLDAHRHHQAEVERARAAIEQARQLAQDDRLSPNQVADLDRRWSVIDASELTAEFTEVRAQLTRRLEAQVALQRRVIDALAELRALSSSASAAADDARIEQLLAMLEGVGSEPEHVSLPRHLLNDAQALAAQLHASRDARRRQHDTVAAPAQAAAGANGDAGTQQRAG
;
A
#
# COMPACT_ATOMS: atom_id res chain seq x y z
N MET A 1 32.58 77.61 26.85
CA MET A 1 31.23 77.53 26.24
C MET A 1 30.27 77.24 27.39
N PHE A 2 29.62 78.32 27.87
CA PHE A 2 28.53 78.47 28.87
C PHE A 2 28.23 77.25 29.80
N GLU A 3 28.57 77.24 31.10
CA GLU A 3 27.99 78.01 32.24
C GLU A 3 26.45 78.09 32.23
N PHE A 4 25.80 77.43 33.21
CA PHE A 4 24.76 77.97 34.11
C PHE A 4 24.45 76.89 35.17
N LEU A 5 25.06 76.94 36.35
CA LEU A 5 24.54 77.62 37.55
C LEU A 5 23.15 77.10 37.96
N PHE A 6 23.11 76.23 38.97
CA PHE A 6 22.51 76.60 40.25
C PHE A 6 23.13 75.80 41.39
N LYS A 7 23.91 76.53 42.19
CA LYS A 7 24.40 76.18 43.51
C LYS A 7 23.82 77.20 44.47
N ARG A 8 23.16 76.74 45.54
CA ARG A 8 23.05 77.32 46.88
C ARG A 8 22.31 76.29 47.75
N GLN A 9 23.03 75.60 48.63
CA GLN A 9 23.33 76.00 50.01
C GLN A 9 22.10 75.96 50.92
N GLY A 10 22.15 75.06 51.88
CA GLY A 10 21.34 75.06 53.10
C GLY A 10 22.07 74.21 54.13
N ASP A 11 22.49 74.87 55.20
CA ASP A 11 23.39 74.42 56.26
C ASP A 11 22.86 73.28 57.16
N LYS A 12 23.82 72.64 57.83
CA LYS A 12 23.73 71.76 59.02
C LYS A 12 23.12 72.52 60.24
N PRO A 13 22.55 71.84 61.27
CA PRO A 13 23.40 71.23 62.31
C PRO A 13 22.87 69.93 62.97
N ASP A 14 23.76 69.35 63.77
CA ASP A 14 23.69 68.06 64.46
C ASP A 14 22.49 67.87 65.42
N GLY A 15 22.05 66.61 65.53
CA GLY A 15 21.13 66.15 66.56
C GLY A 15 21.21 64.64 66.72
N THR A 16 21.93 64.18 67.74
CA THR A 16 21.88 62.83 68.30
C THR A 16 20.43 62.43 68.60
N GLY A 17 19.99 61.29 68.07
CA GLY A 17 18.66 60.73 68.34
C GLY A 17 18.64 59.26 67.99
N ALA A 18 18.21 58.45 68.96
CA ALA A 18 18.19 57.00 68.96
C ALA A 18 17.39 56.37 67.81
N GLU A 19 17.68 55.09 67.58
CA GLU A 19 16.93 54.14 66.77
C GLU A 19 15.40 54.35 66.85
N PRO A 20 14.72 54.15 65.73
CA PRO A 20 13.66 53.17 65.74
C PRO A 20 13.93 52.11 64.66
N GLN A 21 13.76 50.86 65.06
CA GLN A 21 13.66 49.69 64.21
C GLN A 21 12.88 50.02 62.93
N ALA A 22 13.60 50.08 61.82
CA ALA A 22 12.98 49.95 60.51
C ALA A 22 12.53 48.50 60.39
N ASP A 23 11.21 48.32 60.40
CA ASP A 23 10.54 47.14 59.85
C ASP A 23 11.29 46.70 58.58
N GLN A 24 11.83 45.48 58.62
CA GLN A 24 12.22 44.80 57.41
C GLN A 24 10.96 44.67 56.56
N PRO A 25 10.91 45.19 55.32
CA PRO A 25 9.85 44.81 54.42
C PRO A 25 9.97 43.29 54.22
N ALA A 26 8.97 42.56 54.71
CA ALA A 26 8.80 41.15 54.38
C ALA A 26 8.99 41.01 52.86
N ALA A 27 9.83 40.07 52.45
CA ALA A 27 10.08 39.77 51.05
C ALA A 27 8.72 39.72 50.32
N PRO A 28 8.55 40.44 49.20
CA PRO A 28 7.28 40.42 48.47
C PRO A 28 6.98 38.96 48.15
N GLY A 29 5.86 38.46 48.69
CA GLY A 29 5.38 37.13 48.38
C GLY A 29 5.22 36.95 46.86
N PRO A 30 5.29 35.72 46.35
CA PRO A 30 5.22 35.48 44.91
C PRO A 30 3.97 36.11 44.33
N THR A 31 4.15 36.90 43.28
CA THR A 31 3.06 37.59 42.60
C THR A 31 2.06 36.57 42.03
N PRO A 32 0.78 36.94 41.82
CA PRO A 32 -0.22 36.02 41.26
C PRO A 32 0.20 35.39 39.93
N ARG A 33 1.00 36.13 39.13
CA ARG A 33 1.61 35.63 37.88
C ARG A 33 2.63 34.53 38.13
N GLU A 34 3.50 34.69 39.13
CA GLU A 34 4.53 33.70 39.48
C GLU A 34 3.90 32.42 40.05
N GLN A 35 2.82 32.54 40.82
CA GLN A 35 2.07 31.39 41.31
C GLN A 35 1.43 30.60 40.15
N GLN A 36 0.82 31.28 39.18
CA GLN A 36 0.27 30.61 37.99
C GLN A 36 1.37 30.01 37.09
N ALA A 37 2.53 30.66 36.96
CA ALA A 37 3.66 30.10 36.23
C ALA A 37 4.22 28.82 36.89
N ALA A 38 4.21 28.75 38.23
CA ALA A 38 4.60 27.54 38.96
C ALA A 38 3.58 26.39 38.82
N LEU A 39 2.30 26.70 38.58
CA LEU A 39 1.29 25.69 38.24
C LEU A 39 1.47 25.19 36.80
N LEU A 40 1.89 26.07 35.88
CA LEU A 40 2.14 25.72 34.48
C LEU A 40 3.23 24.65 34.35
N SER A 41 4.32 24.76 35.11
CA SER A 41 5.40 23.78 35.09
C SER A 41 4.99 22.39 35.62
N GLN A 42 3.85 22.30 36.32
CA GLN A 42 3.29 21.05 36.83
C GLN A 42 2.32 20.38 35.84
N LEU A 43 1.99 21.03 34.71
CA LEU A 43 1.05 20.52 33.71
C LEU A 43 1.59 19.36 32.86
N ALA A 44 2.80 18.86 33.14
CA ALA A 44 3.56 17.89 32.33
C ALA A 44 2.71 16.75 31.72
N GLY A 45 2.28 16.94 30.47
CA GLY A 45 1.52 15.96 29.68
C GLY A 45 0.03 15.82 30.05
N ASN A 46 -0.49 16.57 31.03
CA ASN A 46 -1.91 16.55 31.37
C ASN A 46 -2.67 17.59 30.55
N GLU A 47 -3.15 17.19 29.37
CA GLU A 47 -3.84 18.08 28.43
C GLU A 47 -5.14 18.66 29.01
N GLN A 48 -5.86 17.89 29.83
CA GLN A 48 -7.08 18.35 30.48
C GLN A 48 -6.76 19.49 31.47
N ALA A 49 -5.74 19.32 32.30
CA ALA A 49 -5.30 20.36 33.22
C ALA A 49 -4.78 21.60 32.47
N ALA A 50 -4.12 21.42 31.32
CA ALA A 50 -3.68 22.53 30.49
C ALA A 50 -4.85 23.30 29.87
N ALA A 51 -5.85 22.59 29.33
CA ALA A 51 -7.07 23.20 28.82
C ALA A 51 -7.82 23.96 29.92
N ASP A 52 -7.96 23.38 31.11
CA ASP A 52 -8.61 24.04 32.24
C ASP A 52 -7.80 25.26 32.72
N PHE A 53 -6.47 25.18 32.79
CA PHE A 53 -5.61 26.32 33.13
C PHE A 53 -5.78 27.48 32.13
N ILE A 54 -5.83 27.17 30.84
CA ILE A 54 -6.01 28.14 29.77
C ILE A 54 -7.32 28.91 29.92
N LEU A 55 -8.40 28.23 30.31
CA LEU A 55 -9.72 28.84 30.50
C LEU A 55 -9.80 29.77 31.71
N HIS A 56 -9.01 29.49 32.76
CA HIS A 56 -9.04 30.24 34.02
C HIS A 56 -7.89 31.26 34.15
N SER A 57 -6.85 31.18 33.32
CA SER A 57 -5.72 32.09 33.41
C SER A 57 -6.05 33.47 32.83
N GLU A 58 -5.76 34.51 33.59
CA GLU A 58 -5.96 35.90 33.19
C GLU A 58 -4.82 36.42 32.30
N PHE A 59 -3.64 35.81 32.38
CA PHE A 59 -2.43 36.25 31.69
C PHE A 59 -2.29 35.59 30.31
N SER A 60 -2.31 36.41 29.25
CA SER A 60 -2.20 35.94 27.86
C SER A 60 -0.94 35.12 27.57
N ASP A 61 0.20 35.50 28.18
CA ASP A 61 1.46 34.78 27.97
C ASP A 61 1.43 33.39 28.60
N LEU A 62 0.79 33.24 29.76
CA LEU A 62 0.64 31.95 30.44
C LEU A 62 -0.39 31.06 29.72
N ARG A 63 -1.47 31.65 29.19
CA ARG A 63 -2.41 30.91 28.32
C ARG A 63 -1.72 30.37 27.08
N LEU A 64 -0.86 31.17 26.43
CA LEU A 64 -0.13 30.70 25.26
C LEU A 64 0.86 29.58 25.62
N ALA A 65 1.62 29.73 26.70
CA ALA A 65 2.52 28.69 27.17
C ALA A 65 1.77 27.39 27.50
N ALA A 66 0.61 27.48 28.15
CA ALA A 66 -0.22 26.31 28.45
C ALA A 66 -0.77 25.67 27.18
N ALA A 67 -1.14 26.48 26.19
CA ALA A 67 -1.68 26.02 24.91
C ALA A 67 -0.68 25.15 24.13
N GLU A 68 0.63 25.30 24.37
CA GLU A 68 1.63 24.42 23.77
C GLU A 68 1.42 22.96 24.18
N HIS A 69 0.90 22.69 25.37
CA HIS A 69 0.67 21.34 25.90
C HIS A 69 -0.61 20.65 25.40
N VAL A 70 -1.48 21.33 24.65
CA VAL A 70 -2.76 20.77 24.18
C VAL A 70 -2.61 20.25 22.74
N HIS A 71 -2.74 18.94 22.53
CA HIS A 71 -2.56 18.34 21.19
C HIS A 71 -3.78 17.54 20.72
N SER A 72 -4.57 16.96 21.62
CA SER A 72 -5.74 16.17 21.23
C SER A 72 -6.87 17.04 20.65
N PRO A 73 -7.58 16.54 19.62
CA PRO A 73 -8.60 17.32 18.91
C PRO A 73 -9.73 17.80 19.83
N GLU A 74 -10.17 16.96 20.77
CA GLU A 74 -11.24 17.30 21.72
C GLU A 74 -10.88 18.53 22.57
N HIS A 75 -9.67 18.57 23.11
CA HIS A 75 -9.21 19.69 23.93
C HIS A 75 -8.90 20.93 23.09
N LEU A 76 -8.35 20.75 21.89
CA LEU A 76 -8.12 21.85 20.94
C LEU A 76 -9.44 22.56 20.57
N GLU A 77 -10.51 21.80 20.28
CA GLU A 77 -11.84 22.37 19.97
C GLU A 77 -12.44 23.09 21.17
N ARG A 78 -12.35 22.48 22.36
CA ARG A 78 -12.82 23.09 23.60
C ARG A 78 -12.15 24.43 23.87
N VAL A 79 -10.82 24.48 23.82
CA VAL A 79 -10.03 25.70 24.06
C VAL A 79 -10.31 26.73 22.97
N TYR A 80 -10.33 26.33 21.69
CA TYR A 80 -10.62 27.23 20.58
C TYR A 80 -11.97 27.94 20.76
N ASN A 81 -13.04 27.17 21.02
CA ASN A 81 -14.39 27.71 21.15
C ASN A 81 -14.53 28.70 22.30
N ALA A 82 -13.87 28.42 23.42
CA ALA A 82 -13.92 29.28 24.60
C ALA A 82 -13.07 30.55 24.47
N ILE A 83 -11.95 30.50 23.73
CA ILE A 83 -10.94 31.58 23.71
C ILE A 83 -10.92 32.38 22.40
N ARG A 84 -11.67 31.96 21.36
CA ARG A 84 -11.72 32.63 20.04
C ARG A 84 -11.86 34.15 20.06
N ASN A 85 -12.56 34.70 21.06
CA ASN A 85 -12.78 36.14 21.21
C ASN A 85 -11.88 36.82 22.26
N THR A 86 -11.26 36.04 23.15
CA THR A 86 -10.49 36.54 24.30
C THR A 86 -9.00 36.60 23.98
N ASP A 87 -8.46 35.58 23.32
CA ASP A 87 -7.04 35.51 22.97
C ASP A 87 -6.83 34.99 21.55
N ARG A 88 -6.64 35.91 20.61
CA ARG A 88 -6.48 35.58 19.19
C ARG A 88 -5.24 34.73 18.90
N ARG A 89 -4.16 34.85 19.69
CA ARG A 89 -2.92 34.09 19.46
C ARG A 89 -3.15 32.62 19.75
N VAL A 90 -3.74 32.33 20.91
CA VAL A 90 -4.11 30.97 21.30
C VAL A 90 -5.13 30.39 20.32
N ALA A 91 -6.17 31.14 19.97
CA ALA A 91 -7.17 30.69 19.00
C ALA A 91 -6.56 30.31 17.64
N LYS A 92 -5.63 31.12 17.12
CA LYS A 92 -4.93 30.82 15.85
C LYS A 92 -4.08 29.55 15.97
N LEU A 93 -3.38 29.35 17.09
CA LEU A 93 -2.59 28.14 17.34
C LEU A 93 -3.47 26.88 17.38
N MET A 94 -4.57 26.91 18.16
CA MET A 94 -5.49 25.78 18.25
C MET A 94 -6.12 25.44 16.89
N HIS A 95 -6.56 26.47 16.16
CA HIS A 95 -7.14 26.30 14.83
C HIS A 95 -6.14 25.68 13.83
N GLY A 96 -4.91 26.20 13.78
CA GLY A 96 -3.87 25.63 12.91
C GLY A 96 -3.53 24.17 13.24
N ARG A 97 -3.55 23.79 14.53
CA ARG A 97 -3.39 22.38 14.93
C ARG A 97 -4.58 21.51 14.54
N LEU A 98 -5.81 22.01 14.69
CA LEU A 98 -7.02 21.31 14.23
C LEU A 98 -7.01 21.08 12.72
N ASP A 99 -6.59 22.08 11.95
CA ASP A 99 -6.49 21.94 10.50
C ASP A 99 -5.41 20.93 10.12
N ALA A 100 -4.25 20.94 10.80
CA ALA A 100 -3.22 19.92 10.59
C ALA A 100 -3.74 18.50 10.88
N HIS A 101 -4.51 18.30 11.96
CA HIS A 101 -5.17 17.02 12.25
C HIS A 101 -6.15 16.61 11.15
N ARG A 102 -7.01 17.52 10.69
CA ARG A 102 -7.96 17.25 9.59
C ARG A 102 -7.25 16.89 8.29
N HIS A 103 -6.16 17.60 7.98
CA HIS A 103 -5.34 17.29 6.80
C HIS A 103 -4.73 15.90 6.89
N HIS A 104 -4.13 15.55 8.02
CA HIS A 104 -3.57 14.21 8.24
C HIS A 104 -4.65 13.12 8.17
N GLN A 105 -5.80 13.32 8.81
CA GLN A 105 -6.94 12.39 8.72
C GLN A 105 -7.41 12.20 7.26
N ALA A 106 -7.50 13.29 6.49
CA ALA A 106 -7.88 13.21 5.08
C ALA A 106 -6.82 12.50 4.21
N GLU A 107 -5.53 12.57 4.54
CA GLU A 107 -4.48 11.77 3.88
C GLU A 107 -4.62 10.28 4.24
N VAL A 108 -4.83 9.96 5.51
CA VAL A 108 -5.05 8.58 5.98
C VAL A 108 -6.29 7.95 5.32
N GLU A 109 -7.39 8.69 5.21
CA GLU A 109 -8.60 8.23 4.51
C GLU A 109 -8.35 7.98 3.02
N ARG A 110 -7.62 8.88 2.35
CA ARG A 110 -7.21 8.69 0.95
C ARG A 110 -6.34 7.46 0.77
N ALA A 111 -5.38 7.22 1.67
CA ALA A 111 -4.55 6.02 1.66
C ALA A 111 -5.38 4.74 1.85
N ARG A 112 -6.32 4.73 2.81
CA ARG A 112 -7.23 3.60 3.02
C ARG A 112 -8.08 3.31 1.78
N ALA A 113 -8.62 4.35 1.13
CA ALA A 113 -9.37 4.17 -0.11
C ALA A 113 -8.52 3.59 -1.25
N ALA A 114 -7.25 3.99 -1.36
CA ALA A 114 -6.32 3.42 -2.33
C ALA A 114 -6.00 1.95 -2.04
N ILE A 115 -5.78 1.59 -0.77
CA ILE A 115 -5.58 0.19 -0.35
C ILE A 115 -6.80 -0.66 -0.65
N GLU A 116 -8.00 -0.16 -0.37
CA GLU A 116 -9.24 -0.86 -0.66
C GLU A 116 -9.41 -1.08 -2.17
N GLN A 117 -9.13 -0.07 -2.99
CA GLN A 117 -9.10 -0.21 -4.44
C GLN A 117 -8.06 -1.26 -4.89
N ALA A 118 -6.89 -1.29 -4.27
CA ALA A 118 -5.85 -2.27 -4.57
C ALA A 118 -6.31 -3.71 -4.24
N ARG A 119 -7.03 -3.89 -3.13
CA ARG A 119 -7.64 -5.18 -2.74
C ARG A 119 -8.71 -5.63 -3.72
N GLN A 120 -9.55 -4.71 -4.19
CA GLN A 120 -10.55 -5.01 -5.21
C GLN A 120 -9.89 -5.44 -6.53
N LEU A 121 -8.85 -4.74 -6.97
CA LEU A 121 -8.07 -5.12 -8.15
C LEU A 121 -7.41 -6.50 -7.97
N ALA A 122 -6.98 -6.84 -6.75
CA ALA A 122 -6.40 -8.14 -6.46
C ALA A 122 -7.40 -9.30 -6.56
N GLN A 123 -8.70 -9.01 -6.48
CA GLN A 123 -9.79 -9.96 -6.66
C GLN A 123 -10.37 -9.95 -8.09
N ASP A 124 -10.09 -8.91 -8.88
CA ASP A 124 -10.58 -8.80 -10.26
C ASP A 124 -9.88 -9.82 -11.17
N ASP A 125 -10.66 -10.59 -11.93
CA ASP A 125 -10.16 -11.57 -12.91
C ASP A 125 -9.38 -10.89 -14.05
N ARG A 126 -9.65 -9.61 -14.33
CA ARG A 126 -9.04 -8.86 -15.44
C ARG A 126 -8.13 -7.73 -14.94
N LEU A 127 -7.15 -8.11 -14.14
CA LEU A 127 -6.09 -7.20 -13.74
C LEU A 127 -5.28 -6.73 -14.96
N SER A 128 -5.10 -5.41 -15.11
CA SER A 128 -4.28 -4.81 -16.15
C SER A 128 -3.09 -4.02 -15.57
N PRO A 129 -1.95 -3.95 -16.28
CA PRO A 129 -0.79 -3.15 -15.83
C PRO A 129 -1.11 -1.67 -15.64
N ASN A 130 -2.03 -1.11 -16.44
CA ASN A 130 -2.40 0.31 -16.37
C ASN A 130 -3.13 0.64 -15.06
N GLN A 131 -4.06 -0.21 -14.61
CA GLN A 131 -4.76 0.00 -13.33
C GLN A 131 -3.78 0.06 -12.16
N VAL A 132 -2.74 -0.79 -12.20
CA VAL A 132 -1.70 -0.84 -11.19
C VAL A 132 -0.81 0.41 -11.24
N ALA A 133 -0.43 0.87 -12.44
CA ALA A 133 0.34 2.11 -12.59
C ALA A 133 -0.45 3.35 -12.11
N ASP A 134 -1.75 3.39 -12.37
CA ASP A 134 -2.61 4.49 -11.89
C ASP A 134 -2.79 4.46 -10.37
N LEU A 135 -2.86 3.27 -9.77
CA LEU A 135 -2.84 3.10 -8.31
C LEU A 135 -1.53 3.62 -7.70
N ASP A 136 -0.38 3.29 -8.29
CA ASP A 136 0.93 3.75 -7.81
C ASP A 136 1.07 5.28 -7.87
N ARG A 137 0.59 5.89 -8.95
CA ARG A 137 0.56 7.35 -9.09
C ARG A 137 -0.29 8.01 -8.01
N ARG A 138 -1.46 7.44 -7.70
CA ARG A 138 -2.32 7.92 -6.62
C ARG A 138 -1.64 7.79 -5.27
N TRP A 139 -0.99 6.66 -5.01
CA TRP A 139 -0.26 6.44 -3.76
C TRP A 139 0.92 7.40 -3.57
N SER A 140 1.66 7.72 -4.64
CA SER A 140 2.89 8.53 -4.56
C SER A 140 2.70 9.96 -4.02
N VAL A 141 1.47 10.47 -3.98
CA VAL A 141 1.14 11.82 -3.52
C VAL A 141 0.44 11.85 -2.17
N ILE A 142 0.20 10.69 -1.54
CA ILE A 142 -0.50 10.59 -0.26
C ILE A 142 0.53 10.56 0.88
N ASP A 143 0.31 11.40 1.89
CA ASP A 143 1.17 11.47 3.08
C ASP A 143 0.57 10.64 4.23
N ALA A 144 0.76 9.31 4.17
CA ALA A 144 0.24 8.35 5.14
C ALA A 144 1.24 7.23 5.41
N SER A 145 2.39 7.57 6.00
CA SER A 145 3.51 6.64 6.21
C SER A 145 3.11 5.38 7.00
N GLU A 146 2.17 5.50 7.95
CA GLU A 146 1.67 4.38 8.75
C GLU A 146 1.00 3.25 7.95
N LEU A 147 0.49 3.55 6.74
CA LEU A 147 -0.21 2.57 5.89
C LEU A 147 0.68 2.01 4.77
N THR A 148 1.95 2.42 4.71
CA THR A 148 2.90 2.00 3.68
C THR A 148 3.11 0.48 3.65
N ALA A 149 3.17 -0.16 4.82
CA ALA A 149 3.36 -1.61 4.90
C ALA A 149 2.18 -2.37 4.29
N GLU A 150 0.95 -1.97 4.62
CA GLU A 150 -0.29 -2.56 4.12
C GLU A 150 -0.42 -2.38 2.61
N PHE A 151 -0.13 -1.17 2.10
CA PHE A 151 -0.10 -0.93 0.66
C PHE A 151 0.95 -1.77 -0.06
N THR A 152 2.16 -1.88 0.49
CA THR A 152 3.27 -2.66 -0.09
C THR A 152 2.91 -4.13 -0.20
N GLU A 153 2.22 -4.69 0.79
CA GLU A 153 1.76 -6.08 0.78
C GLU A 153 0.78 -6.35 -0.36
N VAL A 154 -0.26 -5.52 -0.48
CA VAL A 154 -1.26 -5.66 -1.56
C VAL A 154 -0.61 -5.39 -2.93
N ARG A 155 0.32 -4.44 -3.00
CA ARG A 155 1.08 -4.15 -4.22
C ARG A 155 1.92 -5.34 -4.67
N ALA A 156 2.56 -6.05 -3.75
CA ALA A 156 3.31 -7.26 -4.04
C ALA A 156 2.39 -8.39 -4.56
N GLN A 157 1.18 -8.51 -4.03
CA GLN A 157 0.18 -9.44 -4.56
C GLN A 157 -0.19 -9.11 -6.01
N LEU A 158 -0.47 -7.84 -6.32
CA LEU A 158 -0.77 -7.40 -7.69
C LEU A 158 0.39 -7.69 -8.65
N THR A 159 1.63 -7.44 -8.23
CA THR A 159 2.82 -7.77 -9.02
C THR A 159 2.90 -9.26 -9.32
N ARG A 160 2.75 -10.13 -8.32
CA ARG A 160 2.77 -11.59 -8.53
C ARG A 160 1.71 -12.05 -9.52
N ARG A 161 0.51 -11.45 -9.48
CA ARG A 161 -0.55 -11.76 -10.45
C ARG A 161 -0.16 -11.36 -11.87
N LEU A 162 0.31 -10.13 -12.08
CA LEU A 162 0.78 -9.69 -13.40
C LEU A 162 1.92 -10.56 -13.94
N GLU A 163 2.87 -10.95 -13.08
CA GLU A 163 3.95 -11.88 -13.43
C GLU A 163 3.40 -13.25 -13.84
N ALA A 164 2.42 -13.79 -13.11
CA ALA A 164 1.75 -15.04 -13.44
C ALA A 164 1.02 -14.97 -14.80
N GLN A 165 0.35 -13.85 -15.10
CA GLN A 165 -0.29 -13.62 -16.40
C GLN A 165 0.73 -13.65 -17.54
N VAL A 166 1.85 -12.92 -17.41
CA VAL A 166 2.91 -12.89 -18.43
C VAL A 166 3.55 -14.27 -18.58
N ALA A 167 3.81 -14.96 -17.48
CA ALA A 167 4.37 -16.31 -17.51
C ALA A 167 3.42 -17.30 -18.21
N LEU A 168 2.11 -17.20 -17.97
CA LEU A 168 1.10 -18.02 -18.65
C LEU A 168 1.05 -17.70 -20.15
N GLN A 169 0.98 -16.42 -20.53
CA GLN A 169 1.01 -16.00 -21.93
C GLN A 169 2.26 -16.51 -22.65
N ARG A 170 3.43 -16.36 -22.03
CA ARG A 170 4.71 -16.83 -22.60
C ARG A 170 4.72 -18.33 -22.79
N ARG A 171 4.25 -19.10 -21.79
CA ARG A 171 4.16 -20.56 -21.85
C ARG A 171 3.27 -21.03 -22.99
N VAL A 172 2.12 -20.39 -23.20
CA VAL A 172 1.20 -20.68 -24.31
C VAL A 172 1.86 -20.37 -25.66
N ILE A 173 2.51 -19.20 -25.80
CA ILE A 173 3.20 -18.82 -27.04
C ILE A 173 4.31 -19.82 -27.38
N ASP A 174 5.16 -20.16 -26.42
CA ASP A 174 6.27 -21.09 -26.62
C ASP A 174 5.76 -22.49 -26.97
N ALA A 175 4.69 -22.97 -26.32
CA ALA A 175 4.05 -24.24 -26.66
C ALA A 175 3.44 -24.25 -28.06
N LEU A 176 2.81 -23.16 -28.49
CA LEU A 176 2.29 -23.04 -29.86
C LEU A 176 3.41 -23.01 -30.90
N ALA A 177 4.51 -22.32 -30.60
CA ALA A 177 5.68 -22.30 -31.48
C ALA A 177 6.29 -23.71 -31.62
N GLU A 178 6.40 -24.44 -30.50
CA GLU A 178 6.93 -25.80 -30.48
C GLU A 178 6.00 -26.78 -31.23
N LEU A 179 4.68 -26.72 -30.99
CA LEU A 179 3.71 -27.53 -31.71
C LEU A 179 3.76 -27.28 -33.23
N ARG A 180 3.90 -26.02 -33.66
CA ARG A 180 4.06 -25.67 -35.08
C ARG A 180 5.35 -26.26 -35.65
N ALA A 181 6.46 -26.17 -34.94
CA ALA A 181 7.73 -26.75 -35.38
C ALA A 181 7.65 -28.28 -35.52
N LEU A 182 7.08 -28.98 -34.52
CA LEU A 182 6.88 -30.42 -34.56
C LEU A 182 5.91 -30.84 -35.66
N SER A 183 4.87 -30.05 -35.94
CA SER A 183 3.93 -30.32 -37.04
C SER A 183 4.58 -30.27 -38.43
N SER A 184 5.69 -29.54 -38.56
CA SER A 184 6.46 -29.40 -39.80
C SER A 184 7.62 -30.40 -39.92
N SER A 185 7.93 -31.13 -38.83
CA SER A 185 8.98 -32.16 -38.77
C SER A 185 8.50 -33.47 -39.42
N ALA A 186 9.38 -34.15 -40.14
CA ALA A 186 9.10 -35.43 -40.78
C ALA A 186 9.35 -36.65 -39.86
N SER A 187 9.73 -36.45 -38.59
CA SER A 187 10.06 -37.51 -37.63
C SER A 187 8.81 -37.97 -36.87
N ALA A 188 8.57 -39.29 -36.82
CA ALA A 188 7.21 -39.78 -36.55
C ALA A 188 6.90 -40.23 -35.11
N ALA A 189 7.87 -40.67 -34.29
CA ALA A 189 7.57 -41.35 -33.02
C ALA A 189 7.90 -40.55 -31.75
N ALA A 190 9.07 -39.89 -31.69
CA ALA A 190 9.45 -39.05 -30.54
C ALA A 190 8.63 -37.75 -30.47
N ASP A 191 8.25 -37.23 -31.63
CA ASP A 191 7.48 -36.00 -31.78
C ASP A 191 6.04 -36.20 -31.29
N ASP A 192 5.47 -37.40 -31.42
CA ASP A 192 4.09 -37.71 -31.02
C ASP A 192 3.88 -37.67 -29.49
N ALA A 193 4.83 -38.20 -28.70
CA ALA A 193 4.76 -38.12 -27.23
C ALA A 193 4.92 -36.67 -26.73
N ARG A 194 5.80 -35.90 -27.37
CA ARG A 194 6.00 -34.48 -27.04
C ARG A 194 4.76 -33.64 -27.41
N ILE A 195 4.14 -33.92 -28.54
CA ILE A 195 2.87 -33.30 -28.95
C ILE A 195 1.78 -33.58 -27.91
N GLU A 196 1.62 -34.82 -27.44
CA GLU A 196 0.64 -35.15 -26.39
C GLU A 196 0.88 -34.35 -25.11
N GLN A 197 2.14 -34.25 -24.67
CA GLN A 197 2.50 -33.46 -23.49
C GLN A 197 2.12 -31.98 -23.64
N LEU A 198 2.39 -31.38 -24.81
CA LEU A 198 2.07 -29.99 -25.09
C LEU A 198 0.55 -29.76 -25.18
N LEU A 199 -0.20 -30.69 -25.76
CA LEU A 199 -1.66 -30.62 -25.82
C LEU A 199 -2.30 -30.73 -24.43
N ALA A 200 -1.87 -31.69 -23.61
CA ALA A 200 -2.34 -31.83 -22.24
C ALA A 200 -2.04 -30.57 -21.40
N MET A 201 -0.88 -29.93 -21.64
CA MET A 201 -0.55 -28.65 -20.99
C MET A 201 -1.51 -27.54 -21.43
N LEU A 202 -1.80 -27.40 -22.73
CA LEU A 202 -2.73 -26.40 -23.25
C LEU A 202 -4.17 -26.62 -22.78
N GLU A 203 -4.61 -27.87 -22.62
CA GLU A 203 -5.91 -28.19 -22.01
C GLU A 203 -5.98 -27.75 -20.53
N GLY A 204 -4.87 -27.90 -19.79
CA GLY A 204 -4.74 -27.48 -18.41
C GLY A 204 -4.81 -25.95 -18.19
N VAL A 205 -4.52 -25.15 -19.22
CA VAL A 205 -4.54 -23.67 -19.15
C VAL A 205 -5.89 -23.13 -18.71
N GLY A 206 -7.00 -23.77 -19.11
CA GLY A 206 -8.35 -23.33 -18.73
C GLY A 206 -8.66 -23.45 -17.22
N SER A 207 -7.84 -24.20 -16.48
CA SER A 207 -7.97 -24.34 -15.03
C SER A 207 -7.10 -23.35 -14.24
N GLU A 208 -6.23 -22.59 -14.91
CA GLU A 208 -5.41 -21.59 -14.23
C GLU A 208 -6.23 -20.33 -13.90
N PRO A 209 -5.99 -19.69 -12.73
CA PRO A 209 -6.74 -18.51 -12.31
C PRO A 209 -6.56 -17.34 -13.29
N GLU A 210 -5.39 -17.23 -13.90
CA GLU A 210 -5.06 -16.13 -14.82
C GLU A 210 -5.49 -16.41 -16.27
N HIS A 211 -6.21 -17.50 -16.57
CA HIS A 211 -6.58 -17.85 -17.95
C HIS A 211 -7.42 -16.77 -18.66
N VAL A 212 -8.24 -16.02 -17.90
CA VAL A 212 -9.10 -14.93 -18.44
C VAL A 212 -8.27 -13.78 -19.02
N SER A 213 -7.02 -13.62 -18.58
CA SER A 213 -6.07 -12.62 -19.08
C SER A 213 -5.47 -12.97 -20.45
N LEU A 214 -5.66 -14.22 -20.93
CA LEU A 214 -5.08 -14.65 -22.19
C LEU A 214 -5.78 -13.97 -23.38
N PRO A 215 -5.00 -13.47 -24.36
CA PRO A 215 -5.55 -13.00 -25.61
C PRO A 215 -6.37 -14.09 -26.33
N ARG A 216 -7.60 -13.76 -26.72
CA ARG A 216 -8.52 -14.70 -27.40
C ARG A 216 -7.92 -15.39 -28.63
N HIS A 217 -7.09 -14.68 -29.40
CA HIS A 217 -6.47 -15.26 -30.59
C HIS A 217 -5.51 -16.39 -30.24
N LEU A 218 -4.78 -16.33 -29.12
CA LEU A 218 -3.90 -17.42 -28.69
C LEU A 218 -4.70 -18.67 -28.32
N LEU A 219 -5.85 -18.51 -27.68
CA LEU A 219 -6.73 -19.63 -27.35
C LEU A 219 -7.33 -20.27 -28.61
N ASN A 220 -7.78 -19.44 -29.57
CA ASN A 220 -8.32 -19.93 -30.83
C ASN A 220 -7.24 -20.65 -31.66
N ASP A 221 -6.04 -20.09 -31.72
CA ASP A 221 -4.89 -20.70 -32.42
C ASP A 221 -4.52 -22.04 -31.79
N ALA A 222 -4.52 -22.13 -30.46
CA ALA A 222 -4.27 -23.37 -29.73
C ALA A 222 -5.30 -24.45 -30.05
N GLN A 223 -6.58 -24.09 -30.04
CA GLN A 223 -7.67 -25.01 -30.36
C GLN A 223 -7.60 -25.47 -31.82
N ALA A 224 -7.35 -24.57 -32.76
CA ALA A 224 -7.23 -24.90 -34.17
C ALA A 224 -6.04 -25.84 -34.45
N LEU A 225 -4.88 -25.55 -33.88
CA LEU A 225 -3.67 -26.36 -34.06
C LEU A 225 -3.83 -27.74 -33.40
N ALA A 226 -4.44 -27.80 -32.21
CA ALA A 226 -4.75 -29.06 -31.54
C ALA A 226 -5.67 -29.94 -32.41
N ALA A 227 -6.77 -29.39 -32.93
CA ALA A 227 -7.68 -30.10 -33.81
C ALA A 227 -6.99 -30.61 -35.08
N GLN A 228 -6.12 -29.79 -35.69
CA GLN A 228 -5.35 -30.17 -36.87
C GLN A 228 -4.37 -31.33 -36.57
N LEU A 229 -3.68 -31.29 -35.44
CA LEU A 229 -2.73 -32.33 -35.03
C LEU A 229 -3.42 -33.65 -34.66
N HIS A 230 -4.57 -33.60 -33.99
CA HIS A 230 -5.37 -34.80 -33.76
C HIS A 230 -5.82 -35.43 -35.08
N ALA A 231 -6.34 -34.64 -36.01
CA ALA A 231 -6.77 -35.13 -37.31
C ALA A 231 -5.63 -35.75 -38.14
N SER A 232 -4.44 -35.14 -38.14
CA SER A 232 -3.27 -35.66 -38.87
C SER A 232 -2.72 -36.94 -38.27
N ARG A 233 -2.77 -37.09 -36.93
CA ARG A 233 -2.39 -38.32 -36.23
C ARG A 233 -3.36 -39.47 -36.51
N ASP A 234 -4.66 -39.20 -36.45
CA ASP A 234 -5.69 -40.19 -36.79
C ASP A 234 -5.54 -40.68 -38.23
N ALA A 235 -5.23 -39.77 -39.16
CA ALA A 235 -4.96 -40.12 -40.56
C ALA A 235 -3.70 -41.01 -40.70
N ARG A 236 -2.58 -40.66 -40.04
CA ARG A 236 -1.35 -41.48 -40.04
C ARG A 236 -1.58 -42.87 -39.43
N ARG A 237 -2.34 -42.95 -38.34
CA ARG A 237 -2.69 -44.22 -37.69
C ARG A 237 -3.52 -45.12 -38.62
N ARG A 238 -4.55 -44.58 -39.27
CA ARG A 238 -5.33 -45.32 -40.26
C ARG A 238 -4.48 -45.81 -41.43
N GLN A 239 -3.56 -44.99 -41.93
CA GLN A 239 -2.62 -45.39 -42.99
C GLN A 239 -1.74 -46.58 -42.56
N HIS A 240 -1.17 -46.53 -41.36
CA HIS A 240 -0.40 -47.64 -40.78
C HIS A 240 -1.23 -48.92 -40.64
N ASP A 241 -2.45 -48.82 -40.11
CA ASP A 241 -3.36 -49.98 -39.93
C ASP A 241 -3.78 -50.60 -41.28
N THR A 242 -4.02 -49.78 -42.32
CA THR A 242 -4.34 -50.28 -43.67
C THR A 242 -3.17 -50.98 -44.37
N VAL A 243 -1.92 -50.59 -44.10
CA VAL A 243 -0.73 -51.25 -44.66
C VAL A 243 -0.38 -52.55 -43.91
N ALA A 244 -0.74 -52.66 -42.62
CA ALA A 244 -0.54 -53.87 -41.82
C ALA A 244 -1.57 -54.99 -42.13
N ALA A 245 -2.80 -54.66 -42.52
CA ALA A 245 -3.86 -55.62 -42.83
C ALA A 245 -3.56 -56.63 -43.97
N PRO A 246 -2.99 -56.25 -45.13
CA PRO A 246 -2.71 -57.21 -46.21
C PRO A 246 -1.53 -58.17 -45.90
N ALA A 247 -0.64 -57.83 -44.96
CA ALA A 247 0.49 -58.69 -44.59
C ALA A 247 0.07 -59.88 -43.70
N GLN A 248 -0.94 -59.71 -42.84
CA GLN A 248 -1.45 -60.78 -41.97
C GLN A 248 -2.40 -61.74 -42.71
N ALA A 249 -3.15 -61.27 -43.71
CA ALA A 249 -3.98 -62.13 -44.56
C ALA A 249 -3.15 -63.07 -45.46
N ALA A 250 -1.97 -62.64 -45.91
CA ALA A 250 -1.05 -63.47 -46.69
C ALA A 250 -0.28 -64.50 -45.83
N ALA A 251 -0.01 -64.20 -44.56
CA ALA A 251 0.67 -65.12 -43.64
C ALA A 251 -0.24 -66.26 -43.14
N GLY A 252 -1.55 -66.03 -43.02
CA GLY A 252 -2.53 -67.06 -42.64
C GLY A 252 -2.86 -68.07 -43.75
N ALA A 253 -2.65 -67.71 -45.02
CA ALA A 253 -2.99 -68.58 -46.17
C ALA A 253 -1.93 -69.65 -46.49
N ASN A 254 -0.69 -69.50 -46.00
CA ASN A 254 0.41 -70.46 -46.25
C ASN A 254 0.58 -71.52 -45.14
N GLY A 255 -0.24 -71.51 -44.08
CA GLY A 255 -0.11 -72.42 -42.94
C GLY A 255 -0.91 -73.72 -43.01
N ASP A 256 -1.88 -73.84 -43.93
CA ASP A 256 -2.91 -74.91 -43.86
C ASP A 256 -2.78 -76.03 -44.93
N ALA A 257 -1.64 -76.08 -45.65
CA ALA A 257 -1.45 -77.04 -46.76
C ALA A 257 -0.62 -78.31 -46.42
N GLY A 258 -0.32 -78.58 -45.14
CA GLY A 258 0.78 -79.50 -44.77
C GLY A 258 0.48 -80.78 -43.99
N THR A 259 -0.78 -81.16 -43.69
CA THR A 259 -1.03 -82.22 -42.67
C THR A 259 -2.01 -83.33 -43.05
N GLN A 260 -2.08 -83.73 -44.33
CA GLN A 260 -2.82 -84.95 -44.73
C GLN A 260 -2.05 -85.80 -45.76
N GLN A 261 -1.00 -86.51 -45.35
CA GLN A 261 -0.59 -87.75 -46.04
C GLN A 261 0.35 -88.62 -45.19
N ARG A 262 -0.24 -89.47 -44.33
CA ARG A 262 0.39 -90.72 -43.85
C ARG A 262 -0.64 -91.61 -43.13
N ALA A 263 -1.38 -92.39 -43.92
CA ALA A 263 -2.02 -93.63 -43.48
C ALA A 263 -2.36 -94.45 -44.74
N GLY A 264 -1.71 -95.60 -44.89
CA GLY A 264 -1.83 -96.50 -46.04
C GLY A 264 -0.60 -97.38 -46.15
#